data_AF-A0A401L3R7-F1
#
_entry.id   AF-A0A401L3R7-F1
#
_cell.length_a   1.000
_cell.length_b   1.000
_cell.length_c   1.000
_cell.angle_alpha   90.00
_cell.angle_beta   90.00
_cell.angle_gamma   90.00
#
_symmetry.space_group_name_H-M   'P 1'
#
loop_
_entity.id
_entity.type
_entity.pdbx_description
1 polymer ?
#
loop_
_entity_poly.entity_id
_entity_poly.type
_entity_poly.pdbx_seq_one_letter_code
_entity_poly.pdbx_strand_id
1 'polypeptide(L)'
;MASKYTLPDLPYDYDALEPIISKQIMELHHKKHHQTYVNNLNAALASQASALDSNDITQLISIQQKLKFNGGGHINHSLFWKNLARYDSPATNLERSAPSLKDAIEKQWGSVKNFTDAFEAVLLGIQGSGWGWLVSSGKKGFLEIVTTKDQDPVTGPIPVFGVDMWEHAYYLQYLNNKASYVQNIWKVINWEEAEHRYLNGCVVFLKKRLYDAFDVDDEESSEDDNDDDDDDDDDEGEEGVDDALEDADEGEEEGKITAMREPELGREGPHIFNGCSFGGSSCCLFTLYWGKDSV
;
A
#
# COMPACT_ATOMS: atom_id res chain seq x y z
N MET A 1 22.28 8.18 -18.22
CA MET A 1 20.89 8.71 -18.17
C MET A 1 20.04 7.75 -17.36
N ALA A 2 19.35 8.21 -16.32
CA ALA A 2 18.36 7.37 -15.64
C ALA A 2 17.25 6.97 -16.63
N SER A 3 16.75 5.74 -16.56
CA SER A 3 15.63 5.30 -17.40
C SER A 3 14.40 6.17 -17.11
N LYS A 4 13.72 6.66 -18.15
CA LYS A 4 12.49 7.44 -18.01
C LYS A 4 11.36 6.52 -17.52
N TYR A 5 10.46 7.05 -16.70
CA TYR A 5 9.23 6.34 -16.36
C TYR A 5 8.34 6.22 -17.60
N THR A 6 7.67 5.09 -17.74
CA THR A 6 6.76 4.80 -18.84
C THR A 6 5.39 4.44 -18.30
N LEU A 7 4.36 4.65 -19.12
CA LEU A 7 3.03 4.13 -18.83
C LEU A 7 3.09 2.60 -18.90
N PRO A 8 2.77 1.85 -17.83
CA PRO A 8 2.74 0.40 -17.88
C PRO A 8 1.57 -0.07 -18.76
N ASP A 9 1.74 -1.16 -19.48
CA ASP A 9 0.59 -1.79 -20.15
C ASP A 9 -0.39 -2.36 -19.14
N LEU A 10 -1.68 -2.34 -19.48
CA LEU A 10 -2.71 -3.00 -18.67
C LEU A 10 -2.55 -4.53 -18.78
N PRO A 11 -2.75 -5.29 -17.69
CA PRO A 11 -2.66 -6.75 -17.73
C PRO A 11 -3.90 -7.41 -18.35
N TYR A 12 -4.84 -6.63 -18.90
CA TYR A 12 -6.10 -7.06 -19.50
C TYR A 12 -6.60 -5.99 -20.49
N ASP A 13 -7.57 -6.37 -21.34
CA ASP A 13 -8.21 -5.46 -22.29
C ASP A 13 -9.03 -4.36 -21.60
N TYR A 14 -9.22 -3.21 -22.27
CA TYR A 14 -9.90 -2.05 -21.66
C TYR A 14 -11.36 -2.32 -21.24
N ASP A 15 -12.05 -3.27 -21.88
CA ASP A 15 -13.42 -3.70 -21.55
C ASP A 15 -13.47 -4.91 -20.60
N ALA A 16 -12.33 -5.44 -20.16
CA ALA A 16 -12.28 -6.64 -19.32
C ALA A 16 -12.98 -6.46 -17.95
N LEU A 17 -13.16 -5.22 -17.49
CA LEU A 17 -13.79 -4.90 -16.22
C LEU A 17 -15.29 -4.61 -16.34
N GLU A 18 -15.86 -4.66 -17.55
CA GLU A 18 -17.30 -4.50 -17.73
C GLU A 18 -18.08 -5.67 -17.10
N PRO A 19 -19.27 -5.41 -16.51
CA PRO A 19 -20.00 -4.14 -16.51
C PRO A 19 -19.64 -3.21 -15.33
N ILE A 20 -18.57 -3.52 -14.58
CA ILE A 20 -18.24 -2.83 -13.33
C ILE A 20 -17.50 -1.52 -13.58
N ILE A 21 -16.53 -1.53 -14.50
CA ILE A 21 -15.87 -0.31 -14.97
C ILE A 21 -15.88 -0.33 -16.49
N SER A 22 -16.52 0.67 -17.08
CA SER A 22 -16.69 0.79 -18.53
C SER A 22 -15.35 0.93 -19.24
N LYS A 23 -15.31 0.41 -20.48
CA LYS A 23 -14.18 0.60 -21.38
C LYS A 23 -13.77 2.05 -21.53
N GLN A 24 -14.77 2.94 -21.64
CA GLN A 24 -14.54 4.37 -21.79
C GLN A 24 -13.77 4.96 -20.61
N ILE A 25 -14.13 4.59 -19.38
CA ILE A 25 -13.39 5.01 -18.18
C ILE A 25 -11.97 4.45 -18.26
N MET A 26 -11.81 3.16 -18.51
CA MET A 26 -10.48 2.53 -18.55
C MET A 26 -9.54 3.17 -19.58
N GLU A 27 -10.04 3.47 -20.78
CA GLU A 27 -9.24 4.14 -21.82
C GLU A 27 -8.80 5.54 -21.41
N LEU A 28 -9.70 6.35 -20.82
CA LEU A 28 -9.39 7.70 -20.38
C LEU A 28 -8.47 7.69 -19.14
N HIS A 29 -8.81 6.88 -18.14
CA HIS A 29 -8.09 6.79 -16.87
C HIS A 29 -6.65 6.32 -17.10
N HIS A 30 -6.44 5.34 -17.99
CA HIS A 30 -5.11 4.88 -18.34
C HIS A 30 -4.38 5.81 -19.32
N LYS A 31 -4.93 6.01 -20.54
CA LYS A 31 -4.20 6.70 -21.63
C LYS A 31 -4.14 8.21 -21.48
N LYS A 32 -4.99 8.81 -20.62
CA LYS A 32 -5.00 10.27 -20.38
C LYS A 32 -4.52 10.60 -18.96
N HIS A 33 -5.22 10.14 -17.93
CA HIS A 33 -4.89 10.52 -16.56
C HIS A 33 -3.54 9.93 -16.12
N HIS A 34 -3.36 8.60 -16.20
CA HIS A 34 -2.09 7.98 -15.83
C HIS A 34 -0.92 8.43 -16.72
N GLN A 35 -1.12 8.54 -18.03
CA GLN A 35 -0.12 9.07 -18.95
C GLN A 35 0.34 10.50 -18.60
N THR A 36 -0.59 11.34 -18.12
CA THR A 36 -0.27 12.71 -17.69
C THR A 36 0.64 12.69 -16.46
N TYR A 37 0.37 11.84 -15.47
CA TYR A 37 1.26 11.68 -14.31
C TYR A 37 2.66 11.24 -14.73
N VAL A 38 2.78 10.25 -15.63
CA VAL A 38 4.07 9.79 -16.15
C VAL A 38 4.84 10.92 -16.85
N ASN A 39 4.18 11.67 -17.73
CA ASN A 39 4.81 12.76 -18.47
C ASN A 39 5.33 13.86 -17.54
N ASN A 40 4.49 14.28 -16.59
CA ASN A 40 4.80 15.34 -15.66
C ASN A 40 5.84 14.93 -14.62
N LEU A 41 5.84 13.66 -14.20
CA LEU A 41 6.87 13.09 -13.32
C LEU A 41 8.24 13.16 -14.01
N ASN A 42 8.35 12.71 -15.26
CA ASN A 42 9.58 12.78 -16.03
C ASN A 42 10.08 14.23 -16.21
N ALA A 43 9.17 15.18 -16.48
CA ALA A 43 9.51 16.59 -16.59
C ALA A 43 10.00 17.19 -15.25
N ALA A 44 9.36 16.81 -14.14
CA ALA A 44 9.76 17.24 -12.80
C ALA A 44 11.15 16.69 -12.42
N LEU A 45 11.44 15.43 -12.74
CA LEU A 45 12.75 14.82 -12.49
C LEU A 45 13.86 15.45 -13.33
N ALA A 46 13.58 15.77 -14.60
CA ALA A 46 14.54 16.50 -15.43
C ALA A 46 14.84 17.90 -14.85
N SER A 47 13.80 18.60 -14.39
CA SER A 47 13.95 19.91 -13.75
C SER A 47 14.72 19.81 -12.43
N GLN A 48 14.49 18.75 -11.65
CA GLN A 48 15.20 18.49 -10.39
C GLN A 48 16.68 18.24 -10.65
N ALA A 49 17.03 17.45 -11.67
CA ALA A 49 18.41 17.20 -12.05
C ALA A 49 19.14 18.51 -12.40
N SER A 50 18.54 19.36 -13.24
CA SER A 50 19.13 20.66 -13.57
C SER A 50 19.30 21.57 -12.36
N ALA A 51 18.34 21.56 -11.41
CA ALA A 51 18.43 22.35 -10.19
C ALA A 51 19.52 21.84 -9.23
N LEU A 52 19.75 20.52 -9.16
CA LEU A 52 20.89 19.95 -8.44
C LEU A 52 22.21 20.36 -9.09
N ASP A 53 22.32 20.25 -10.42
CA ASP A 53 23.53 20.62 -11.16
C ASP A 53 23.90 22.10 -10.98
N SER A 54 22.90 22.98 -10.85
CA SER A 54 23.08 24.41 -10.63
C SER A 54 23.13 24.83 -9.15
N ASN A 55 23.02 23.89 -8.20
CA ASN A 55 22.88 24.16 -6.77
C ASN A 55 21.74 25.16 -6.43
N ASP A 56 20.63 25.12 -7.19
CA ASP A 56 19.47 26.00 -6.98
C ASP A 56 18.48 25.37 -6.00
N ILE A 57 18.67 25.67 -4.72
CA ILE A 57 17.80 25.19 -3.64
C ILE A 57 16.37 25.72 -3.78
N THR A 58 16.17 26.94 -4.26
CA THR A 58 14.82 27.51 -4.43
C THR A 58 14.04 26.72 -5.48
N GLN A 59 14.68 26.36 -6.58
CA GLN A 59 14.06 25.53 -7.60
C GLN A 59 13.80 24.10 -7.13
N LEU A 60 14.70 23.51 -6.32
CA LEU A 60 14.45 22.18 -5.72
C LEU A 60 13.22 22.17 -4.82
N ILE A 61 13.06 23.20 -3.99
CA ILE A 61 11.89 23.36 -3.12
C ILE A 61 10.62 23.52 -3.98
N SER A 62 10.66 24.32 -5.04
CA SER A 62 9.48 24.58 -5.90
C SER A 62 8.99 23.34 -6.66
N ILE A 63 9.90 22.41 -6.99
CA ILE A 63 9.59 21.19 -7.74
C ILE A 63 8.99 20.09 -6.84
N GLN A 64 9.22 20.13 -5.53
CA GLN A 64 8.86 19.04 -4.60
C GLN A 64 7.39 18.62 -4.72
N GLN A 65 6.45 19.57 -4.80
CA GLN A 65 5.03 19.26 -4.93
C GLN A 65 4.69 18.56 -6.26
N LYS A 66 5.39 18.90 -7.35
CA LYS A 66 5.20 18.24 -8.66
C LYS A 66 5.69 16.79 -8.62
N LEU A 67 6.81 16.52 -7.94
CA LEU A 67 7.31 15.16 -7.74
C LEU A 67 6.34 14.34 -6.89
N LYS A 68 5.88 14.90 -5.76
CA LYS A 68 4.91 14.25 -4.88
C LYS A 68 3.64 13.87 -5.63
N PHE A 69 3.00 14.83 -6.30
CA PHE A 69 1.72 14.63 -6.96
C PHE A 69 1.79 13.68 -8.16
N ASN A 70 2.76 13.88 -9.06
CA ASN A 70 2.85 13.06 -10.27
C ASN A 70 3.51 11.71 -10.02
N GLY A 71 4.47 11.65 -9.09
CA GLY A 71 5.09 10.41 -8.63
C GLY A 71 4.09 9.53 -7.89
N GLY A 72 3.36 10.11 -6.94
CA GLY A 72 2.27 9.44 -6.24
C GLY A 72 1.17 8.98 -7.19
N GLY A 73 0.77 9.82 -8.15
CA GLY A 73 -0.21 9.45 -9.18
C GLY A 73 0.26 8.25 -10.02
N HIS A 74 1.53 8.23 -10.46
CA HIS A 74 2.07 7.10 -11.19
C HIS A 74 2.13 5.81 -10.34
N ILE A 75 2.54 5.92 -9.06
CA ILE A 75 2.57 4.77 -8.13
C ILE A 75 1.17 4.21 -7.91
N ASN A 76 0.22 5.07 -7.54
CA ASN A 76 -1.13 4.67 -7.17
C ASN A 76 -1.83 3.97 -8.34
N HIS A 77 -1.76 4.54 -9.55
CA HIS A 77 -2.38 3.94 -10.72
C HIS A 77 -1.68 2.66 -11.16
N SER A 78 -0.35 2.59 -11.07
CA SER A 78 0.38 1.34 -11.38
C SER A 78 -0.01 0.20 -10.43
N LEU A 79 -0.29 0.51 -9.15
CA LEU A 79 -0.84 -0.45 -8.19
C LEU A 79 -2.31 -0.78 -8.49
N PHE A 80 -3.08 0.21 -8.95
CA PHE A 80 -4.49 0.10 -9.31
C PHE A 80 -4.72 -0.92 -10.43
N TRP A 81 -4.01 -0.78 -11.55
CA TRP A 81 -4.21 -1.68 -12.70
C TRP A 81 -3.91 -3.15 -12.39
N LYS A 82 -2.93 -3.42 -11.53
CA LYS A 82 -2.63 -4.79 -11.11
C LYS A 82 -3.61 -5.33 -10.07
N ASN A 83 -4.20 -4.45 -9.25
CA ASN A 83 -5.16 -4.85 -8.23
C ASN A 83 -6.57 -5.10 -8.75
N LEU A 84 -6.79 -4.91 -10.06
CA LEU A 84 -8.02 -5.24 -10.74
C LEU A 84 -7.81 -6.47 -11.63
N ALA A 85 -8.87 -7.22 -11.86
CA ALA A 85 -8.88 -8.38 -12.74
C ALA A 85 -10.20 -8.40 -13.52
N ARG A 86 -10.17 -9.10 -14.67
CA ARG A 86 -11.35 -9.30 -15.52
C ARG A 86 -12.56 -9.75 -14.68
N TYR A 87 -13.72 -9.16 -14.95
CA TYR A 87 -14.97 -9.58 -14.32
C TYR A 87 -15.21 -11.08 -14.53
N ASP A 88 -15.72 -11.76 -13.50
CA ASP A 88 -15.89 -13.22 -13.43
C ASP A 88 -14.60 -14.05 -13.61
N SER A 89 -13.42 -13.44 -13.43
CA SER A 89 -12.15 -14.20 -13.34
C SER A 89 -12.07 -14.97 -12.02
N PRO A 90 -11.45 -16.16 -11.98
CA PRO A 90 -11.10 -16.81 -10.72
C PRO A 90 -10.39 -15.91 -9.71
N ALA A 91 -9.56 -14.99 -10.21
CA ALA A 91 -8.80 -14.04 -9.40
C ALA A 91 -9.69 -13.07 -8.59
N THR A 92 -10.97 -12.90 -8.94
CA THR A 92 -11.92 -12.06 -8.20
C THR A 92 -12.66 -12.81 -7.09
N ASN A 93 -12.37 -14.11 -6.89
CA ASN A 93 -12.88 -14.89 -5.77
C ASN A 93 -11.89 -14.87 -4.59
N LEU A 94 -12.24 -14.14 -3.52
CA LEU A 94 -11.39 -14.00 -2.33
C LEU A 94 -11.01 -15.35 -1.70
N GLU A 95 -11.98 -16.24 -1.50
CA GLU A 95 -11.76 -17.52 -0.81
C GLU A 95 -10.79 -18.42 -1.59
N ARG A 96 -10.91 -18.43 -2.92
CA ARG A 96 -10.04 -19.21 -3.80
C ARG A 96 -8.65 -18.59 -3.95
N SER A 97 -8.58 -17.28 -4.16
CA SER A 97 -7.36 -16.61 -4.63
C SER A 97 -6.54 -15.96 -3.54
N ALA A 98 -7.11 -15.75 -2.35
CA ALA A 98 -6.43 -15.10 -1.23
C ALA A 98 -6.80 -15.70 0.13
N PRO A 99 -6.58 -17.01 0.35
CA PRO A 99 -6.99 -17.66 1.59
C PRO A 99 -6.30 -17.06 2.83
N SER A 100 -5.00 -16.74 2.76
CA SER A 100 -4.29 -16.20 3.94
C SER A 100 -4.72 -14.77 4.26
N LEU A 101 -4.95 -13.94 3.23
CA LEU A 101 -5.47 -12.60 3.40
C LEU A 101 -6.91 -12.62 3.92
N LYS A 102 -7.75 -13.54 3.43
CA LYS A 102 -9.11 -13.74 3.96
C LYS A 102 -9.08 -14.05 5.45
N ASP A 103 -8.25 -15.00 5.87
CA ASP A 103 -8.14 -15.36 7.29
C ASP A 103 -7.67 -14.18 8.14
N ALA A 104 -6.72 -13.38 7.63
CA ALA A 104 -6.25 -12.17 8.29
C ALA A 104 -7.36 -11.09 8.40
N ILE A 105 -8.16 -10.92 7.35
CA ILE A 105 -9.32 -10.03 7.34
C ILE A 105 -10.34 -10.49 8.38
N GLU A 106 -10.70 -11.78 8.40
CA GLU A 106 -11.68 -12.32 9.34
C GLU A 106 -11.19 -12.26 10.79
N LYS A 107 -9.89 -12.46 11.02
CA LYS A 107 -9.28 -12.29 12.35
C LYS A 107 -9.43 -10.86 12.87
N GLN A 108 -9.36 -9.86 12.00
CA GLN A 108 -9.32 -8.46 12.38
C GLN A 108 -10.70 -7.79 12.43
N TRP A 109 -11.56 -8.07 11.45
CA TRP A 109 -12.89 -7.48 11.34
C TRP A 109 -14.01 -8.45 11.77
N GLY A 110 -13.67 -9.69 12.13
CA GLY A 110 -14.61 -10.75 12.50
C GLY A 110 -15.28 -11.43 11.31
N SER A 111 -15.44 -10.74 10.18
CA SER A 111 -15.92 -11.31 8.92
C SER A 111 -15.48 -10.47 7.73
N VAL A 112 -15.45 -11.07 6.54
CA VAL A 112 -15.24 -10.34 5.27
C VAL A 112 -16.28 -9.25 5.09
N LYS A 113 -17.54 -9.50 5.48
CA LYS A 113 -18.62 -8.50 5.36
C LYS A 113 -18.35 -7.26 6.22
N ASN A 114 -17.93 -7.46 7.48
CA ASN A 114 -17.61 -6.33 8.36
C ASN A 114 -16.44 -5.51 7.81
N PHE A 115 -15.44 -6.19 7.23
CA PHE A 115 -14.34 -5.53 6.54
C PHE A 115 -14.81 -4.72 5.34
N THR A 116 -15.62 -5.30 4.45
CA THR A 116 -16.13 -4.59 3.28
C THR A 116 -16.99 -3.39 3.70
N ASP A 117 -17.89 -3.55 4.66
CA ASP A 117 -18.73 -2.46 5.18
C ASP A 117 -17.85 -1.31 5.74
N ALA A 118 -16.80 -1.64 6.51
CA ALA A 118 -15.88 -0.65 7.05
C ALA A 118 -15.06 0.06 5.96
N PHE A 119 -14.60 -0.69 4.95
CA PHE A 119 -13.85 -0.14 3.82
C PHE A 119 -14.71 0.79 2.97
N GLU A 120 -15.95 0.40 2.67
CA GLU A 120 -16.91 1.22 1.93
C GLU A 120 -17.23 2.51 2.67
N ALA A 121 -17.44 2.45 3.99
CA ALA A 121 -17.66 3.65 4.80
C ALA A 121 -16.49 4.63 4.72
N VAL A 122 -15.25 4.12 4.74
CA VAL A 122 -14.04 4.94 4.56
C VAL A 122 -13.99 5.58 3.17
N LEU A 123 -14.23 4.82 2.10
CA LEU A 123 -14.24 5.36 0.73
C LEU A 123 -15.28 6.47 0.55
N LEU A 124 -16.50 6.26 1.06
CA LEU A 124 -17.58 7.24 0.94
C LEU A 124 -17.32 8.49 1.78
N GLY A 125 -16.58 8.36 2.87
CA GLY A 125 -16.17 9.45 3.75
C GLY A 125 -15.07 10.36 3.18
N ILE A 126 -14.40 9.97 2.09
CA ILE A 126 -13.37 10.82 1.46
C ILE A 126 -14.01 12.13 0.97
N GLN A 127 -13.43 13.25 1.42
CA GLN A 127 -13.82 14.61 1.05
C GLN A 127 -12.86 15.15 -0.01
N GLY A 128 -13.38 15.38 -1.22
CA GLY A 128 -12.57 15.73 -2.39
C GLY A 128 -11.93 14.50 -3.03
N SER A 129 -10.79 14.70 -3.68
CA SER A 129 -10.06 13.64 -4.35
C SER A 129 -9.22 12.82 -3.38
N GLY A 130 -9.16 11.50 -3.59
CA GLY A 130 -8.32 10.63 -2.77
C GLY A 130 -8.46 9.16 -3.12
N TRP A 131 -7.84 8.33 -2.29
CA TRP A 131 -7.80 6.88 -2.41
C TRP A 131 -8.10 6.23 -1.06
N GLY A 132 -8.75 5.07 -1.09
CA GLY A 132 -8.81 4.17 0.06
C GLY A 132 -7.91 2.95 -0.18
N TRP A 133 -7.20 2.53 0.85
CA TRP A 133 -6.21 1.46 0.77
C TRP A 133 -6.42 0.45 1.88
N LEU A 134 -6.28 -0.84 1.54
CA LEU A 134 -5.93 -1.85 2.52
C LEU A 134 -4.41 -1.93 2.53
N VAL A 135 -3.80 -1.76 3.69
CA VAL A 135 -2.35 -1.85 3.87
C VAL A 135 -2.02 -2.91 4.92
N SER A 136 -0.81 -3.43 4.85
CA SER A 136 -0.24 -4.31 5.88
C SER A 136 1.01 -3.69 6.46
N SER A 137 1.17 -3.76 7.79
CA SER A 137 2.36 -3.29 8.51
C SER A 137 3.65 -4.02 8.12
N GLY A 138 3.55 -5.17 7.45
CA GLY A 138 4.68 -5.98 7.01
C GLY A 138 4.21 -7.14 6.13
N LYS A 139 5.12 -8.07 5.80
CA LYS A 139 4.70 -9.34 5.17
C LYS A 139 3.84 -10.12 6.17
N LYS A 140 2.62 -10.49 5.79
CA LYS A 140 1.64 -11.15 6.68
C LYS A 140 1.37 -10.37 7.97
N GLY A 141 1.51 -9.03 7.90
CA GLY A 141 1.39 -8.16 9.07
C GLY A 141 -0.05 -7.75 9.39
N PHE A 142 -0.19 -6.99 10.48
CA PHE A 142 -1.46 -6.35 10.85
C PHE A 142 -2.02 -5.53 9.69
N LEU A 143 -3.32 -5.66 9.44
CA LEU A 143 -4.02 -4.99 8.35
C LEU A 143 -4.63 -3.68 8.83
N GLU A 144 -4.63 -2.66 7.98
CA GLU A 144 -5.25 -1.38 8.28
C GLU A 144 -5.94 -0.80 7.05
N ILE A 145 -7.06 -0.12 7.26
CA ILE A 145 -7.73 0.67 6.22
C ILE A 145 -7.26 2.11 6.39
N VAL A 146 -6.59 2.64 5.38
CA VAL A 146 -6.09 4.01 5.38
C VAL A 146 -6.59 4.77 4.16
N THR A 147 -6.61 6.10 4.24
CA THR A 147 -6.88 6.95 3.08
C THR A 147 -5.66 7.79 2.75
N THR A 148 -5.50 8.12 1.47
CA THR A 148 -4.55 9.14 1.05
C THR A 148 -5.28 10.23 0.28
N LYS A 149 -4.89 11.49 0.56
CA LYS A 149 -5.46 12.65 -0.10
C LYS A 149 -4.85 12.85 -1.47
N ASP A 150 -5.66 13.29 -2.43
CA ASP A 150 -5.24 13.59 -3.78
C ASP A 150 -4.51 12.39 -4.43
N GLN A 151 -3.23 12.54 -4.75
CA GLN A 151 -2.38 11.49 -5.31
C GLN A 151 -1.25 11.08 -4.36
N ASP A 152 -1.37 11.39 -3.07
CA ASP A 152 -0.37 10.96 -2.10
C ASP A 152 -0.31 9.41 -2.11
N PRO A 153 0.88 8.81 -2.24
CA PRO A 153 1.01 7.36 -2.18
C PRO A 153 1.05 6.89 -0.73
N VAL A 154 0.71 5.62 -0.51
CA VAL A 154 1.04 4.96 0.75
C VAL A 154 2.56 4.92 0.91
N THR A 155 3.08 5.43 2.03
CA THR A 155 4.51 5.42 2.36
C THR A 155 4.70 4.77 3.73
N GLY A 156 5.56 3.76 3.81
CA GLY A 156 5.76 2.97 5.02
C GLY A 156 5.17 1.56 4.90
N PRO A 157 3.86 1.34 5.17
CA PRO A 157 3.26 0.02 5.12
C PRO A 157 3.13 -0.49 3.69
N ILE A 158 2.92 -1.80 3.55
CA ILE A 158 2.75 -2.48 2.27
C ILE A 158 1.32 -2.24 1.75
N PRO A 159 1.12 -1.59 0.60
CA PRO A 159 -0.19 -1.51 -0.02
C PRO A 159 -0.62 -2.88 -0.52
N VAL A 160 -1.73 -3.40 -0.01
CA VAL A 160 -2.33 -4.68 -0.43
C VAL A 160 -3.20 -4.44 -1.66
N PHE A 161 -4.24 -3.62 -1.54
CA PHE A 161 -4.99 -3.09 -2.69
C PHE A 161 -5.48 -1.67 -2.40
N GLY A 162 -5.90 -0.95 -3.44
CA GLY A 162 -6.44 0.39 -3.30
C GLY A 162 -7.52 0.69 -4.32
N VAL A 163 -8.43 1.58 -3.95
CA VAL A 163 -9.57 2.03 -4.76
C VAL A 163 -9.42 3.53 -5.02
N ASP A 164 -9.46 3.91 -6.30
CA ASP A 164 -9.43 5.31 -6.74
C ASP A 164 -10.79 5.96 -6.49
N MET A 165 -10.84 6.99 -5.64
CA MET A 165 -12.07 7.75 -5.37
C MET A 165 -12.05 9.13 -6.00
N TRP A 166 -11.13 9.40 -6.94
CA TRP A 166 -11.25 10.53 -7.84
C TRP A 166 -12.48 10.37 -8.74
N GLU A 167 -13.19 11.46 -9.00
CA GLU A 167 -14.39 11.41 -9.84
C GLU A 167 -14.10 10.84 -11.24
N HIS A 168 -12.92 11.07 -11.81
CA HIS A 168 -12.55 10.49 -13.12
C HIS A 168 -12.59 8.96 -13.15
N ALA A 169 -12.53 8.28 -11.99
CA ALA A 169 -12.51 6.82 -11.90
C ALA A 169 -13.90 6.20 -12.07
N TYR A 170 -14.98 6.98 -11.92
CA TYR A 170 -16.34 6.44 -11.93
C TYR A 170 -17.39 7.34 -12.59
N TYR A 171 -17.17 8.65 -12.71
CA TYR A 171 -18.24 9.61 -12.97
C TYR A 171 -18.94 9.39 -14.32
N LEU A 172 -18.22 8.93 -15.36
CA LEU A 172 -18.85 8.67 -16.67
C LEU A 172 -19.89 7.54 -16.66
N GLN A 173 -19.83 6.65 -15.67
CA GLN A 173 -20.74 5.51 -15.54
C GLN A 173 -21.70 5.64 -14.35
N TYR A 174 -21.21 6.17 -13.23
CA TYR A 174 -21.94 6.25 -11.97
C TYR A 174 -22.40 7.66 -11.62
N LEU A 175 -21.97 8.69 -12.36
CA LEU A 175 -22.24 10.10 -12.09
C LEU A 175 -21.92 10.45 -10.62
N ASN A 176 -22.82 11.17 -9.95
CA ASN A 176 -22.69 11.51 -8.53
C ASN A 176 -22.90 10.30 -7.59
N ASN A 177 -23.37 9.15 -8.08
CA ASN A 177 -23.66 7.98 -7.26
C ASN A 177 -22.40 7.12 -7.02
N LYS A 178 -21.41 7.72 -6.33
CA LYS A 178 -20.17 7.04 -5.93
C LYS A 178 -20.42 5.80 -5.05
N ALA A 179 -21.56 5.74 -4.34
CA ALA A 179 -21.95 4.55 -3.57
C ALA A 179 -22.12 3.31 -4.44
N SER A 180 -22.75 3.43 -5.61
CA SER A 180 -22.87 2.29 -6.53
C SER A 180 -21.55 1.88 -7.15
N TYR A 181 -20.60 2.80 -7.37
CA TYR A 181 -19.24 2.43 -7.78
C TYR A 181 -18.54 1.60 -6.69
N VAL A 182 -18.55 2.12 -5.46
CA VAL A 182 -17.95 1.48 -4.28
C VAL A 182 -18.52 0.08 -4.01
N GLN A 183 -19.84 -0.10 -4.14
CA GLN A 183 -20.46 -1.41 -3.95
C GLN A 183 -20.13 -2.42 -5.05
N ASN A 184 -19.83 -1.96 -6.27
CA ASN A 184 -19.59 -2.84 -7.40
C ASN A 184 -18.11 -3.19 -7.59
N ILE A 185 -17.17 -2.34 -7.16
CA ILE A 185 -15.75 -2.54 -7.42
C ILE A 185 -15.20 -3.87 -6.85
N TRP A 186 -15.77 -4.37 -5.75
CA TRP A 186 -15.41 -5.67 -5.16
C TRP A 186 -15.45 -6.84 -6.15
N LYS A 187 -16.28 -6.74 -7.20
CA LYS A 187 -16.45 -7.78 -8.22
C LYS A 187 -15.30 -7.88 -9.21
N VAL A 188 -14.39 -6.89 -9.22
CA VAL A 188 -13.22 -6.83 -10.10
C VAL A 188 -11.91 -6.69 -9.33
N ILE A 189 -11.92 -6.73 -7.99
CA ILE A 189 -10.69 -6.79 -7.21
C ILE A 189 -9.95 -8.08 -7.52
N ASN A 190 -8.67 -7.95 -7.87
CA ASN A 190 -7.74 -9.05 -8.06
C ASN A 190 -7.21 -9.50 -6.70
N TRP A 191 -7.87 -10.49 -6.10
CA TRP A 191 -7.47 -11.06 -4.83
C TRP A 191 -6.16 -11.83 -4.93
N GLU A 192 -5.81 -12.40 -6.07
CA GLU A 192 -4.52 -13.08 -6.27
C GLU A 192 -3.34 -12.10 -6.12
N GLU A 193 -3.42 -10.92 -6.73
CA GLU A 193 -2.42 -9.86 -6.54
C GLU A 193 -2.43 -9.33 -5.09
N ALA A 194 -3.60 -9.20 -4.48
CA ALA A 194 -3.72 -8.76 -3.08
C ALA A 194 -3.06 -9.76 -2.12
N GLU A 195 -3.31 -11.06 -2.28
CA GLU A 195 -2.63 -12.15 -1.55
C GLU A 195 -1.12 -12.05 -1.75
N HIS A 196 -0.68 -11.95 -3.01
CA HIS A 196 0.75 -11.85 -3.32
C HIS A 196 1.42 -10.69 -2.57
N ARG A 197 0.82 -9.49 -2.59
CA ARG A 197 1.33 -8.32 -1.87
C ARG A 197 1.32 -8.50 -0.36
N TYR A 198 0.28 -9.12 0.18
CA TYR A 198 0.18 -9.41 1.60
C TYR A 198 1.25 -10.40 2.06
N LEU A 199 1.49 -11.48 1.32
CA LEU A 199 2.45 -12.53 1.67
C LEU A 199 3.90 -12.08 1.44
N ASN A 200 4.18 -11.44 0.31
CA ASN A 200 5.53 -11.22 -0.18
C ASN A 200 5.99 -9.77 -0.08
N GLY A 201 5.08 -8.86 0.27
CA GLY A 201 5.29 -7.42 0.20
C GLY A 201 4.98 -6.86 -1.18
N CYS A 202 4.98 -5.54 -1.28
CA CYS A 202 4.77 -4.84 -2.54
C CYS A 202 6.12 -4.40 -3.12
N VAL A 203 6.51 -4.97 -4.26
CA VAL A 203 7.59 -4.41 -5.07
C VAL A 203 6.98 -3.29 -5.92
N VAL A 204 6.83 -2.10 -5.35
CA VAL A 204 6.64 -0.90 -6.17
C VAL A 204 7.91 -0.75 -7.00
N PHE A 205 7.78 -0.46 -8.29
CA PHE A 205 8.83 -0.38 -9.33
C PHE A 205 10.04 0.55 -9.05
N LEU A 206 10.23 1.01 -7.81
CA LEU A 206 11.29 1.91 -7.39
C LEU A 206 12.55 1.19 -6.86
N LYS A 207 12.52 -0.15 -6.66
CA LYS A 207 13.66 -0.90 -6.09
C LYS A 207 14.54 -1.67 -7.08
N LYS A 208 14.35 -1.56 -8.40
CA LYS A 208 15.27 -2.21 -9.37
C LYS A 208 16.64 -1.51 -9.53
N ARG A 209 17.09 -0.73 -8.55
CA ARG A 209 18.39 -0.04 -8.59
C ARG A 209 19.19 -0.08 -7.30
N LEU A 210 18.61 -0.56 -6.20
CA LEU A 210 19.26 -0.55 -4.88
C LEU A 210 19.68 -1.94 -4.40
N TYR A 211 19.17 -3.03 -4.99
CA TYR A 211 19.61 -4.38 -4.64
C TYR A 211 20.85 -4.81 -5.43
N ASP A 212 20.97 -4.44 -6.71
CA ASP A 212 22.09 -4.85 -7.57
C ASP A 212 23.43 -4.12 -7.26
N ALA A 213 23.49 -3.27 -6.23
CA ALA A 213 24.67 -2.44 -5.92
C ALA A 213 25.36 -2.82 -4.60
N PHE A 214 24.88 -3.85 -3.90
CA PHE A 214 25.42 -4.26 -2.59
C PHE A 214 25.76 -5.74 -2.46
N ASP A 215 25.62 -6.54 -3.53
CA ASP A 215 26.36 -7.81 -3.64
C ASP A 215 27.80 -7.45 -4.04
N VAL A 216 28.62 -7.19 -3.02
CA VAL A 216 30.06 -7.36 -3.12
C VAL A 216 30.32 -8.79 -2.63
N ASP A 217 30.86 -9.58 -3.54
CA ASP A 217 31.17 -11.00 -3.41
C ASP A 217 31.91 -11.31 -2.08
N ASP A 218 31.28 -12.07 -1.19
CA ASP A 218 32.00 -12.96 -0.27
C ASP A 218 32.36 -14.22 -1.08
N GLU A 219 33.41 -14.12 -1.89
CA GLU A 219 34.13 -15.30 -2.38
C GLU A 219 34.90 -15.91 -1.20
N GLU A 220 34.31 -16.93 -0.60
CA GLU A 220 35.01 -17.89 0.25
C GLU A 220 35.98 -18.68 -0.63
N SER A 221 37.24 -18.25 -0.67
CA SER A 221 38.32 -18.97 -1.32
C SER A 221 38.71 -20.20 -0.49
N SER A 222 38.23 -21.37 -0.89
CA SER A 222 38.82 -22.64 -0.48
C SER A 222 40.06 -22.91 -1.34
N GLU A 223 41.25 -22.63 -0.79
CA GLU A 223 42.52 -23.16 -1.31
C GLU A 223 42.75 -24.54 -0.70
N ASP A 224 42.64 -25.56 -1.55
CA ASP A 224 43.17 -26.90 -1.35
C ASP A 224 44.70 -26.81 -1.44
N ASP A 225 45.40 -26.84 -0.30
CA ASP A 225 46.82 -27.18 -0.25
C ASP A 225 46.97 -28.51 0.50
N ASN A 226 47.22 -29.57 -0.27
CA ASN A 226 47.89 -30.76 0.22
C ASN A 226 49.35 -30.39 0.42
N ASP A 227 49.90 -30.62 1.61
CA ASP A 227 51.28 -31.05 1.76
C ASP A 227 51.39 -31.92 3.02
N ASP A 228 52.06 -33.04 2.82
CA ASP A 228 52.46 -34.05 3.78
C ASP A 228 53.29 -33.46 4.92
N ASP A 229 53.21 -34.06 6.12
CA ASP A 229 54.36 -34.49 6.93
C ASP A 229 53.87 -34.98 8.31
N ASP A 230 53.98 -36.29 8.49
CA ASP A 230 54.62 -37.04 9.59
C ASP A 230 54.45 -36.64 11.08
N ASP A 231 54.55 -37.71 11.89
CA ASP A 231 54.80 -37.77 13.34
C ASP A 231 53.59 -37.48 14.25
N ASP A 232 53.30 -38.19 15.33
CA ASP A 232 53.73 -39.45 15.93
C ASP A 232 52.83 -39.59 17.18
N ASP A 233 52.78 -40.79 17.74
CA ASP A 233 52.52 -41.08 19.16
C ASP A 233 51.09 -40.97 19.75
N ASP A 234 50.57 -42.16 20.06
CA ASP A 234 50.18 -42.62 21.40
C ASP A 234 49.20 -41.76 22.24
N ASP A 235 48.07 -42.35 22.62
CA ASP A 235 47.93 -43.04 23.92
C ASP A 235 46.44 -43.25 24.29
N GLU A 236 46.22 -44.33 25.02
CA GLU A 236 44.95 -44.94 25.43
C GLU A 236 44.20 -44.18 26.56
N GLY A 237 43.00 -44.66 26.90
CA GLY A 237 42.41 -44.53 28.25
C GLY A 237 41.07 -43.80 28.29
N GLU A 238 39.95 -44.54 28.37
CA GLU A 238 39.24 -44.93 29.61
C GLU A 238 38.25 -43.86 30.12
N GLU A 239 36.95 -44.19 30.12
CA GLU A 239 36.12 -44.47 31.32
C GLU A 239 36.00 -43.26 32.27
N GLY A 240 34.82 -42.64 32.43
CA GLY A 240 33.76 -43.11 33.33
C GLY A 240 33.23 -41.90 34.12
N VAL A 241 31.92 -41.76 34.33
CA VAL A 241 31.21 -42.14 35.58
C VAL A 241 30.69 -40.88 36.32
N ASP A 242 29.37 -40.76 36.28
CA ASP A 242 28.41 -40.56 37.38
C ASP A 242 28.17 -39.24 38.13
N ASP A 243 26.89 -39.18 38.53
CA ASP A 243 26.21 -38.54 39.66
C ASP A 243 25.92 -37.02 39.59
N ALA A 244 24.65 -36.60 39.48
CA ALA A 244 23.49 -36.75 40.39
C ALA A 244 23.54 -35.82 41.62
N LEU A 245 22.33 -35.52 42.13
CA LEU A 245 21.93 -34.80 43.36
C LEU A 245 21.35 -33.40 43.07
N GLU A 246 20.02 -33.27 43.12
CA GLU A 246 19.18 -32.96 44.32
C GLU A 246 19.14 -31.45 44.58
N ASP A 247 18.13 -30.82 45.17
CA ASP A 247 16.68 -30.97 45.35
C ASP A 247 16.31 -29.74 46.20
N ALA A 248 15.01 -29.39 46.23
CA ALA A 248 14.37 -28.49 47.21
C ALA A 248 14.75 -26.98 47.09
N ASP A 249 13.90 -26.01 47.44
CA ASP A 249 12.77 -26.05 48.37
C ASP A 249 11.82 -24.86 48.12
N GLU A 250 10.65 -25.00 48.72
CA GLU A 250 9.41 -24.24 48.73
C GLU A 250 9.51 -22.83 49.34
N GLY A 251 8.44 -22.04 49.17
CA GLY A 251 8.24 -20.78 49.88
C GLY A 251 7.02 -19.99 49.44
N GLU A 252 5.84 -20.42 49.89
CA GLU A 252 4.59 -19.65 49.92
C GLU A 252 4.70 -18.42 50.86
N GLU A 253 4.00 -17.31 50.56
CA GLU A 253 3.06 -16.71 51.53
C GLU A 253 2.17 -15.61 50.93
N GLU A 254 1.01 -15.45 51.58
CA GLU A 254 -0.25 -14.87 51.13
C GLU A 254 -0.41 -13.35 51.34
N GLY A 255 -1.32 -12.75 50.55
CA GLY A 255 -2.50 -12.05 51.07
C GLY A 255 -2.43 -10.55 51.43
N LYS A 256 -3.19 -9.71 50.70
CA LYS A 256 -4.28 -8.90 51.30
C LYS A 256 -5.13 -8.12 50.28
N ILE A 257 -6.43 -8.19 50.51
CA ILE A 257 -7.55 -7.51 49.85
C ILE A 257 -7.82 -6.19 50.59
N THR A 258 -8.16 -5.10 49.86
CA THR A 258 -9.14 -4.11 50.35
C THR A 258 -9.80 -3.36 49.18
N ALA A 259 -11.12 -3.19 49.28
CA ALA A 259 -11.98 -2.53 48.31
C ALA A 259 -12.58 -1.22 48.89
N MET A 260 -13.13 -0.41 47.97
CA MET A 260 -14.14 0.66 48.11
C MET A 260 -13.68 2.08 48.55
N ARG A 261 -13.88 3.08 47.66
CA ARG A 261 -14.98 4.06 47.74
C ARG A 261 -15.01 5.03 46.53
N GLU A 262 -16.18 5.16 45.91
CA GLU A 262 -16.60 6.30 45.07
C GLU A 262 -16.93 7.54 45.92
N PRO A 263 -17.10 8.71 45.28
CA PRO A 263 -18.47 9.26 45.22
C PRO A 263 -18.88 9.86 43.86
N GLU A 264 -20.16 9.64 43.55
CA GLU A 264 -21.07 10.45 42.71
C GLU A 264 -21.04 11.97 43.08
N LEU A 265 -21.42 12.99 42.30
CA LEU A 265 -22.39 13.18 41.21
C LEU A 265 -22.13 14.59 40.63
N GLY A 266 -22.28 14.81 39.31
CA GLY A 266 -22.22 16.15 38.73
C GLY A 266 -22.60 16.17 37.25
N ARG A 267 -23.90 16.30 36.98
CA ARG A 267 -24.50 16.51 35.65
C ARG A 267 -24.13 17.91 35.13
N GLU A 268 -23.64 18.02 33.88
CA GLU A 268 -24.02 19.06 32.91
C GLU A 268 -23.81 18.54 31.48
N GLY A 269 -24.75 18.84 30.59
CA GLY A 269 -24.81 18.41 29.19
C GLY A 269 -23.94 19.25 28.22
N PRO A 270 -24.07 19.04 26.91
CA PRO A 270 -22.97 19.24 25.97
C PRO A 270 -22.82 20.69 25.50
N HIS A 271 -21.60 21.23 25.62
CA HIS A 271 -21.19 22.43 24.90
C HIS A 271 -20.83 22.07 23.46
N ILE A 272 -21.74 22.43 22.56
CA ILE A 272 -21.50 22.56 21.13
C ILE A 272 -20.60 23.79 20.93
N PHE A 273 -19.34 23.58 20.53
CA PHE A 273 -18.51 24.65 19.98
C PHE A 273 -18.46 24.52 18.46
N ASN A 274 -19.28 25.35 17.80
CA ASN A 274 -19.13 25.72 16.41
C ASN A 274 -17.86 26.58 16.25
N GLY A 275 -16.80 25.98 15.71
CA GLY A 275 -15.62 26.70 15.23
C GLY A 275 -15.64 26.78 13.72
N CYS A 276 -16.27 27.82 13.18
CA CYS A 276 -16.18 28.20 11.78
C CYS A 276 -14.76 28.72 11.49
N SER A 277 -14.01 28.06 10.60
CA SER A 277 -12.82 28.65 9.98
C SER A 277 -13.04 28.72 8.47
N PHE A 278 -13.21 29.94 7.99
CA PHE A 278 -13.13 30.32 6.58
C PHE A 278 -11.71 30.05 6.04
N GLY A 279 -11.59 29.52 4.83
CA GLY A 279 -10.30 29.45 4.13
C GLY A 279 -10.27 28.59 2.88
N GLY A 280 -10.77 29.13 1.76
CA GLY A 280 -10.18 28.90 0.42
C GLY A 280 -10.49 27.58 -0.31
N SER A 281 -11.73 27.39 -0.77
CA SER A 281 -11.99 26.47 -1.89
C SER A 281 -11.52 27.12 -3.20
N SER A 282 -10.39 26.64 -3.74
CA SER A 282 -10.05 26.87 -5.14
C SER A 282 -10.94 26.00 -6.02
N CYS A 283 -12.07 26.57 -6.46
CA CYS A 283 -12.92 25.99 -7.48
C CYS A 283 -12.16 26.00 -8.81
N CYS A 284 -11.61 24.87 -9.24
CA CYS A 284 -11.19 24.69 -10.62
C CYS A 284 -12.44 24.51 -11.49
N LEU A 285 -13.00 25.62 -11.99
CA LEU A 285 -13.94 25.59 -13.10
C LEU A 285 -13.20 25.12 -14.36
N PHE A 286 -13.52 23.92 -14.83
CA PHE A 286 -13.26 23.53 -16.21
C PHE A 286 -14.32 24.18 -17.11
N THR A 287 -13.94 25.26 -17.79
CA THR A 287 -14.73 25.82 -18.89
C THR A 287 -14.54 24.95 -20.13
N LEU A 288 -15.58 24.22 -20.51
CA LEU A 288 -15.67 23.55 -21.81
C LEU A 288 -15.96 24.61 -22.89
N TYR A 289 -14.98 24.88 -23.75
CA TYR A 289 -15.16 25.70 -24.95
C TYR A 289 -15.66 24.79 -26.08
N TRP A 290 -16.94 24.89 -26.44
CA TRP A 290 -17.46 24.35 -27.70
C TRP A 290 -17.25 25.42 -28.79
N GLY A 291 -16.25 25.22 -29.63
CA GLY A 291 -16.11 25.93 -30.89
C GLY A 291 -17.16 25.42 -31.88
N LYS A 292 -18.14 26.26 -32.19
CA LYS A 292 -18.92 26.16 -33.43
C LYS A 292 -17.98 26.52 -34.56
N ASP A 293 -17.81 25.63 -35.53
CA ASP A 293 -17.56 26.05 -36.90
C ASP A 293 -18.54 25.34 -37.83
N SER A 294 -19.11 26.17 -38.68
CA SER A 294 -20.10 25.86 -39.69
C SER A 294 -19.40 26.05 -41.03
N VAL A 295 -19.35 25.03 -41.89
CA VAL A 295 -19.78 24.98 -43.30
C VAL A 295 -19.72 23.51 -43.71
#